data_AF-A4KUD3-F1
#
_entry.id   AF-A4KUD3-F1
#
_cell.length_a   1.000
_cell.length_b   1.000
_cell.length_c   1.000
_cell.angle_alpha   90.00
_cell.angle_beta   90.00
_cell.angle_gamma   90.00
#
_symmetry.space_group_name_H-M   'P 1'
#
loop_
_entity.id
_entity.type
_entity.pdbx_description
1 polymer ?
#
loop_
_entity_poly.entity_id
_entity_poly.type
_entity_poly.pdbx_seq_one_letter_code
_entity_poly.pdbx_strand_id
1 'polypeptide(L)'
;MGQSWWSLSGAMGVPCLLVGDLRRAAEYYREVLGFDVVEPLGDPTTAVLARRAEGAVLLQLAPDDEEGFSHREFADRAWDALFLVDDIGRVASQLRSRRANIEFGIGITEVSDRTLEVRDEWGNILAFAATYDGLRPAVRQLVERTVPGSVRTAWRNHRFAREERPELAAFQRFYQRLESKRAPVYMYFTTGLLHWVIAAERHVPADVNLVLIGSGLSAVEQRWIRENLARPFHNIALEVDDNTVWEFLFATNQFDFAYMDIDCFVLEPAVFADMMRFPRDAAVNAIWTYEAAPGTPIGCTHFVAINVEAARDLRRRGRYMSPTNYDWDGSMVHTLHHRTYCRVPTPRQTRLLLQVLPADERGRPLPPGDSPFFDTLVAYQIAAATAGYRTNPVRPMAHRTQATFAEQNASDERVWQQDMTDELLHVGGISYYGRVFHASDLRRLYLSAEHTLLSGSVDRLPTPYADRLRTISRRLEHLGVDPGDAAKLIFHHLVSDRGLAVRTAERVLAQPAPDLPAGA
;
A
#
# COMPACT_ATOMS: atom_id res chain seq x y z
N MET A 1 -54.92 16.81 -30.35
CA MET A 1 -53.87 15.80 -30.59
C MET A 1 -52.58 16.55 -30.94
N GLY A 2 -51.44 16.41 -30.28
CA GLY A 2 -51.03 15.45 -29.27
C GLY A 2 -50.36 16.12 -28.07
N GLN A 3 -50.62 15.52 -26.90
CA GLN A 3 -49.86 15.75 -25.68
C GLN A 3 -48.44 15.19 -25.91
N SER A 4 -47.43 16.01 -25.64
CA SER A 4 -46.04 15.55 -25.51
C SER A 4 -45.93 14.81 -24.17
N TRP A 5 -45.71 13.51 -24.27
CA TRP A 5 -45.40 12.64 -23.14
C TRP A 5 -43.92 12.82 -22.79
N TRP A 6 -43.65 13.22 -21.53
CA TRP A 6 -42.39 13.11 -20.78
C TRP A 6 -41.07 13.28 -21.56
N SER A 7 -40.57 14.51 -21.70
CA SER A 7 -39.11 14.67 -21.73
C SER A 7 -38.60 14.49 -20.29
N LEU A 8 -38.13 13.28 -19.98
CA LEU A 8 -37.20 13.08 -18.86
C LEU A 8 -35.92 13.85 -19.25
N SER A 9 -35.91 15.15 -18.97
CA SER A 9 -34.72 15.98 -19.09
C SER A 9 -33.68 15.46 -18.11
N GLY A 10 -32.79 14.57 -18.59
CA GLY A 10 -31.57 14.12 -17.91
C GLY A 10 -31.72 13.90 -16.41
N ALA A 11 -32.77 13.19 -15.97
CA ALA A 11 -33.04 13.01 -14.55
C ALA A 11 -31.83 12.34 -13.89
N MET A 12 -31.09 13.10 -13.09
CA MET A 12 -30.05 12.55 -12.23
C MET A 12 -30.73 11.58 -11.28
N GLY A 13 -30.43 10.29 -11.40
CA GLY A 13 -30.91 9.28 -10.45
C GLY A 13 -30.46 9.67 -9.04
N VAL A 14 -31.36 9.57 -8.07
CA VAL A 14 -31.04 9.77 -6.65
C VAL A 14 -30.94 8.40 -6.02
N PRO A 15 -29.73 7.85 -5.80
CA PRO A 15 -29.58 6.58 -5.10
C PRO A 15 -30.20 6.67 -3.71
N CYS A 16 -30.89 5.60 -3.34
CA CYS A 16 -31.54 5.46 -2.06
C CYS A 16 -30.73 4.51 -1.18
N LEU A 17 -30.15 5.04 -0.12
CA LEU A 17 -29.23 4.36 0.78
C LEU A 17 -29.93 4.10 2.10
N LEU A 18 -29.75 2.91 2.66
CA LEU A 18 -30.34 2.54 3.95
C LEU A 18 -29.37 2.89 5.07
N VAL A 19 -29.91 3.46 6.15
CA VAL A 19 -29.16 3.87 7.34
C VAL A 19 -29.93 3.51 8.61
N GLY A 20 -29.22 3.26 9.70
CA GLY A 20 -29.82 2.90 10.99
C GLY A 20 -30.19 4.09 11.88
N ASP A 21 -29.71 5.30 11.56
CA ASP A 21 -30.04 6.53 12.28
C ASP A 21 -29.98 7.71 11.32
N LEU A 22 -31.15 8.27 10.97
CA LEU A 22 -31.26 9.37 10.01
C LEU A 22 -30.58 10.66 10.48
N ARG A 23 -30.59 10.96 11.78
CA ARG A 23 -29.95 12.18 12.31
C ARG A 23 -28.43 12.05 12.24
N ARG A 24 -27.91 10.91 12.67
CA ARG A 24 -26.47 10.63 12.59
C ARG A 24 -25.99 10.55 11.14
N ALA A 25 -26.80 9.97 10.25
CA ALA A 25 -26.51 9.94 8.82
C ALA A 25 -26.49 11.33 8.19
N ALA A 26 -27.46 12.17 8.53
CA ALA A 26 -27.46 13.57 8.13
C ALA A 26 -26.17 14.30 8.53
N GLU A 27 -25.74 14.14 9.79
CA GLU A 27 -24.51 14.72 10.32
C GLU A 27 -23.26 14.18 9.60
N TYR A 28 -23.13 12.85 9.43
CA TYR A 28 -22.01 12.23 8.74
C TYR A 28 -21.88 12.68 7.28
N TYR A 29 -22.99 12.68 6.53
CA TYR A 29 -22.97 13.07 5.12
C TYR A 29 -22.59 14.54 4.95
N ARG A 30 -23.02 15.41 5.87
CA ARG A 30 -22.63 16.83 5.85
C ARG A 30 -21.16 17.03 6.23
N GLU A 31 -20.75 16.47 7.36
CA GLU A 31 -19.49 16.82 8.02
C GLU A 31 -18.30 16.02 7.48
N VAL A 32 -18.52 14.74 7.14
CA VAL A 32 -17.49 13.82 6.66
C VAL A 32 -17.48 13.77 5.13
N LEU A 33 -18.63 13.51 4.51
CA LEU A 33 -18.71 13.35 3.05
C LEU A 33 -18.86 14.68 2.30
N GLY A 34 -19.24 15.76 2.99
CA GLY A 34 -19.26 17.09 2.42
C GLY A 34 -20.49 17.46 1.62
N PHE A 35 -21.65 16.88 1.92
CA PHE A 35 -22.91 17.30 1.32
C PHE A 35 -23.32 18.67 1.88
N ASP A 36 -23.66 19.61 1.00
CA ASP A 36 -23.92 21.01 1.33
C ASP A 36 -25.32 21.20 1.96
N VAL A 37 -26.29 20.42 1.50
CA VAL A 37 -27.68 20.49 1.95
C VAL A 37 -28.09 19.13 2.49
N VAL A 38 -28.67 19.11 3.68
CA VAL A 38 -29.20 17.90 4.30
C VAL A 38 -30.58 18.22 4.86
N GLU A 39 -31.61 17.69 4.19
CA GLU A 39 -33.01 18.04 4.43
C GLU A 39 -33.78 16.82 4.95
N PRO A 40 -34.30 16.84 6.19
CA PRO A 40 -35.17 15.78 6.69
C PRO A 40 -36.52 15.81 5.96
N LEU A 41 -37.06 14.63 5.66
CA LEU A 41 -38.32 14.43 4.95
C LEU A 41 -39.29 13.62 5.81
N GLY A 42 -40.56 14.06 5.85
CA GLY A 42 -41.63 13.43 6.62
C GLY A 42 -41.76 13.92 8.06
N ASP A 43 -42.91 13.65 8.67
CA ASP A 43 -43.20 13.86 10.10
C ASP A 43 -44.00 12.65 10.65
N PRO A 44 -43.37 11.74 11.43
CA PRO A 44 -41.97 11.78 11.87
C PRO A 44 -41.00 11.63 10.68
N THR A 45 -39.76 12.07 10.84
CA THR A 45 -38.74 12.00 9.77
C THR A 45 -38.49 10.55 9.37
N THR A 46 -38.78 10.21 8.12
CA THR A 46 -38.63 8.86 7.54
C THR A 46 -37.48 8.78 6.54
N ALA A 47 -37.00 9.93 6.04
CA ALA A 47 -35.85 10.00 5.16
C ALA A 47 -35.08 11.32 5.33
N VAL A 48 -33.87 11.36 4.80
CA VAL A 48 -33.04 12.56 4.69
C VAL A 48 -32.53 12.67 3.27
N LEU A 49 -32.74 13.81 2.62
CA LEU A 49 -32.17 14.10 1.31
C LEU A 49 -30.89 14.90 1.49
N ALA A 50 -29.76 14.29 1.19
CA ALA A 50 -28.46 14.97 1.18
C ALA A 50 -28.08 15.34 -0.25
N ARG A 51 -27.74 16.62 -0.51
CA ARG A 51 -27.34 17.15 -1.81
C ARG A 51 -25.98 17.83 -1.77
N ARG A 52 -25.23 17.67 -2.85
CA ARG A 52 -24.01 18.39 -3.19
C ARG A 52 -24.09 18.84 -4.65
N ALA A 53 -23.18 19.69 -5.10
CA ALA A 53 -23.16 20.18 -6.48
C ALA A 53 -23.18 19.05 -7.54
N GLU A 54 -22.61 17.89 -7.20
CA GLU A 54 -22.40 16.75 -8.10
C GLU A 54 -23.48 15.67 -8.00
N GLY A 55 -24.50 15.83 -7.15
CA GLY A 55 -25.60 14.87 -7.04
C GLY A 55 -26.31 14.89 -5.70
N ALA A 56 -27.25 13.95 -5.53
CA ALA A 56 -28.02 13.79 -4.31
C ALA A 56 -28.10 12.31 -3.91
N VAL A 57 -28.31 12.06 -2.62
CA VAL A 57 -28.66 10.76 -2.07
C VAL A 57 -29.91 10.89 -1.21
N LEU A 58 -30.77 9.89 -1.25
CA LEU A 58 -31.87 9.75 -0.32
C LEU A 58 -31.47 8.72 0.74
N LEU A 59 -31.28 9.16 1.98
CA LEU A 59 -31.01 8.30 3.12
C LEU A 59 -32.35 7.90 3.72
N GLN A 60 -32.63 6.61 3.79
CA GLN A 60 -33.87 6.07 4.37
C GLN A 60 -33.55 5.26 5.61
N LEU A 61 -34.40 5.41 6.63
CA LEU A 61 -34.30 4.58 7.82
C LEU A 61 -34.57 3.13 7.41
N ALA A 62 -33.63 2.25 7.71
CA ALA A 62 -33.86 0.82 7.57
C ALA A 62 -34.93 0.36 8.59
N PRO A 63 -35.73 -0.68 8.27
CA PRO A 63 -36.61 -1.29 9.26
C PRO A 63 -35.79 -1.81 10.46
N ASP A 64 -36.36 -1.74 11.67
CA ASP A 64 -35.70 -1.99 12.98
C ASP A 64 -35.10 -3.40 13.18
N ASP A 65 -35.12 -4.23 12.14
CA ASP A 65 -34.75 -5.64 12.17
C ASP A 65 -33.48 -5.85 11.31
N GLU A 66 -32.33 -5.98 11.98
CA GLU A 66 -31.01 -6.50 11.52
C GLU A 66 -29.81 -5.53 11.45
N GLU A 67 -28.67 -6.04 11.95
CA GLU A 67 -27.36 -5.38 11.90
C GLU A 67 -26.78 -5.44 10.48
N GLY A 68 -26.81 -4.31 9.75
CA GLY A 68 -26.10 -4.13 8.47
C GLY A 68 -27.04 -3.89 7.29
N PHE A 69 -27.18 -2.62 6.89
CA PHE A 69 -28.31 -2.21 6.05
C PHE A 69 -28.09 -2.31 4.53
N SER A 70 -26.90 -2.73 4.09
CA SER A 70 -26.72 -3.16 2.70
C SER A 70 -27.10 -4.65 2.59
N HIS A 71 -28.39 -4.97 2.67
CA HIS A 71 -28.95 -6.32 2.46
C HIS A 71 -28.97 -6.74 0.99
N ARG A 72 -28.45 -5.91 0.08
CA ARG A 72 -28.46 -6.28 -1.33
C ARG A 72 -27.29 -7.22 -1.54
N GLU A 73 -27.59 -8.50 -1.74
CA GLU A 73 -26.70 -9.47 -2.41
C GLU A 73 -26.45 -9.00 -3.85
N PHE A 74 -25.76 -7.87 -3.99
CA PHE A 74 -25.15 -7.53 -5.23
C PHE A 74 -23.88 -8.38 -5.40
N ALA A 75 -23.38 -8.47 -6.63
CA ALA A 75 -22.04 -8.99 -6.86
C ALA A 75 -21.04 -8.28 -5.92
N ASP A 76 -19.97 -8.99 -5.51
CA ASP A 76 -18.93 -8.64 -4.50
C ASP A 76 -18.24 -7.25 -4.66
N ARG A 77 -18.73 -6.37 -5.54
CA ARG A 77 -18.15 -5.07 -5.92
C ARG A 77 -19.19 -4.02 -6.36
N ALA A 78 -20.47 -4.19 -6.01
CA ALA A 78 -21.44 -3.17 -6.39
C ALA A 78 -21.29 -1.90 -5.56
N TRP A 79 -21.45 -0.76 -6.22
CA TRP A 79 -21.58 0.52 -5.56
C TRP A 79 -23.04 0.80 -5.25
N ASP A 80 -23.32 1.28 -4.04
CA ASP A 80 -24.67 1.71 -3.65
C ASP A 80 -25.01 3.09 -4.25
N ALA A 81 -23.98 3.90 -4.51
CA ALA A 81 -24.10 5.19 -5.18
C ALA A 81 -22.87 5.48 -6.06
N LEU A 82 -23.10 6.08 -7.22
CA LEU A 82 -22.05 6.60 -8.11
C LEU A 82 -22.26 8.11 -8.32
N PHE A 83 -21.21 8.89 -8.04
CA PHE A 83 -21.15 10.31 -8.32
C PHE A 83 -20.12 10.57 -9.40
N LEU A 84 -20.55 11.26 -10.44
CA LEU A 84 -19.68 11.74 -11.49
C LEU A 84 -19.18 13.14 -11.10
N VAL A 85 -17.87 13.32 -10.96
CA VAL A 85 -17.26 14.55 -10.42
C VAL A 85 -16.21 15.14 -11.37
N ASP A 86 -16.20 16.46 -11.52
CA ASP A 86 -15.25 17.15 -12.41
C ASP A 86 -13.80 17.09 -11.93
N ASP A 87 -13.60 17.04 -10.60
CA ASP A 87 -12.28 17.04 -9.97
C ASP A 87 -12.21 16.04 -8.82
N ILE A 88 -12.04 14.78 -9.18
CA ILE A 88 -11.84 13.70 -8.22
C ILE A 88 -10.63 13.91 -7.30
N GLY A 89 -9.61 14.67 -7.73
CA GLY A 89 -8.46 14.99 -6.89
C GLY A 89 -8.84 15.89 -5.71
N ARG A 90 -9.63 16.93 -5.98
CA ARG A 90 -10.21 17.79 -4.95
C ARG A 90 -11.14 17.01 -4.02
N VAL A 91 -12.04 16.19 -4.57
CA VAL A 91 -12.96 15.37 -3.78
C VAL A 91 -12.19 14.43 -2.84
N ALA A 92 -11.20 13.70 -3.35
CA ALA A 92 -10.35 12.83 -2.53
C ALA A 92 -9.60 13.62 -1.44
N SER A 93 -9.06 14.80 -1.76
CA SER A 93 -8.37 15.64 -0.76
C SER A 93 -9.31 16.12 0.36
N GLN A 94 -10.54 16.49 0.02
CA GLN A 94 -11.54 16.93 1.00
C GLN A 94 -12.02 15.77 1.88
N LEU A 95 -12.26 14.61 1.28
CA LEU A 95 -12.65 13.40 2.01
C LEU A 95 -11.55 12.96 2.98
N ARG A 96 -10.27 13.00 2.55
CA ARG A 96 -9.13 12.71 3.42
C ARG A 96 -9.01 13.70 4.58
N SER A 97 -9.13 15.00 4.33
CA SER A 97 -9.02 16.00 5.40
C SER A 97 -10.15 15.90 6.42
N ARG A 98 -11.31 15.40 5.99
CA ARG A 98 -12.48 15.08 6.84
C ARG A 98 -12.45 13.67 7.42
N ARG A 99 -11.39 12.89 7.17
CA ARG A 99 -11.19 11.52 7.67
C ARG A 99 -12.29 10.55 7.23
N ALA A 100 -12.85 10.75 6.04
CA ALA A 100 -13.77 9.78 5.44
C ALA A 100 -13.08 8.41 5.29
N ASN A 101 -13.84 7.34 5.48
CA ASN A 101 -13.36 5.97 5.32
C ASN A 101 -13.25 5.62 3.83
N ILE A 102 -12.15 6.03 3.21
CA ILE A 102 -11.82 5.71 1.82
C ILE A 102 -11.43 4.23 1.77
N GLU A 103 -12.29 3.41 1.18
CA GLU A 103 -12.01 1.98 1.02
C GLU A 103 -11.00 1.75 -0.10
N PHE A 104 -11.24 2.40 -1.25
CA PHE A 104 -10.33 2.38 -2.39
C PHE A 104 -9.90 3.80 -2.74
N GLY A 105 -8.59 4.02 -2.82
CA GLY A 105 -7.99 5.25 -3.33
C GLY A 105 -8.39 5.52 -4.79
N ILE A 106 -7.89 6.62 -5.37
CA ILE A 106 -8.16 6.90 -6.79
C ILE A 106 -7.52 5.79 -7.64
N GLY A 107 -8.34 4.92 -8.22
CA GLY A 107 -7.96 3.80 -9.07
C GLY A 107 -8.72 3.79 -10.41
N ILE A 108 -8.48 2.76 -11.21
CA ILE A 108 -9.12 2.53 -12.51
C ILE A 108 -10.28 1.56 -12.31
N THR A 109 -11.44 1.87 -12.89
CA THR A 109 -12.67 1.06 -12.87
C THR A 109 -13.29 1.04 -14.26
N GLU A 110 -14.34 0.23 -14.46
CA GLU A 110 -15.06 0.17 -15.74
C GLU A 110 -15.73 1.51 -16.12
N VAL A 111 -16.02 2.36 -15.13
CA VAL A 111 -16.71 3.63 -15.33
C VAL A 111 -15.75 4.81 -15.56
N SER A 112 -14.56 4.76 -14.97
CA SER A 112 -13.55 5.82 -15.08
C SER A 112 -12.16 5.29 -14.74
N ASP A 113 -11.14 5.88 -15.38
CA ASP A 113 -9.73 5.72 -15.05
C ASP A 113 -9.34 6.36 -13.71
N ARG A 114 -10.27 7.10 -13.08
CA ARG A 114 -10.08 7.75 -11.80
C ARG A 114 -11.36 7.70 -10.96
N THR A 115 -11.51 6.61 -10.24
CA THR A 115 -12.60 6.39 -9.28
C THR A 115 -12.06 6.23 -7.87
N LEU A 116 -12.73 6.83 -6.89
CA LEU A 116 -12.48 6.70 -5.46
C LEU A 116 -13.70 6.06 -4.81
N GLU A 117 -13.52 5.15 -3.87
CA GLU A 117 -14.63 4.56 -3.12
C GLU A 117 -14.56 4.93 -1.65
N VAL A 118 -15.71 5.34 -1.10
CA VAL A 118 -15.86 5.67 0.31
C VAL A 118 -16.94 4.78 0.89
N ARG A 119 -16.65 4.15 2.03
CA ARG A 119 -17.66 3.45 2.81
C ARG A 119 -18.18 4.35 3.91
N ASP A 120 -19.49 4.46 4.06
CA ASP A 120 -20.09 5.18 5.19
C ASP A 120 -20.12 4.34 6.49
N GLU A 121 -20.71 4.86 7.56
CA GLU A 121 -20.80 4.17 8.84
C GLU A 121 -21.76 2.96 8.81
N TRP A 122 -22.70 2.94 7.86
CA TRP A 122 -23.73 1.91 7.69
C TRP A 122 -23.33 0.83 6.68
N GLY A 123 -22.17 0.99 6.05
CA GLY A 123 -21.61 0.02 5.11
C GLY A 123 -21.88 0.34 3.65
N ASN A 124 -22.61 1.40 3.32
CA ASN A 124 -22.87 1.79 1.94
C ASN A 124 -21.56 2.22 1.26
N ILE A 125 -21.36 1.79 0.01
CA ILE A 125 -20.20 2.13 -0.82
C ILE A 125 -20.59 3.22 -1.83
N LEU A 126 -19.97 4.39 -1.66
CA LEU A 126 -20.13 5.54 -2.53
C LEU A 126 -18.90 5.67 -3.43
N ALA A 127 -19.09 5.47 -4.73
CA ALA A 127 -18.07 5.69 -5.74
C ALA A 127 -18.11 7.13 -6.27
N PHE A 128 -16.95 7.77 -6.36
CA PHE A 128 -16.76 9.06 -6.99
C PHE A 128 -15.87 8.86 -8.21
N ALA A 129 -16.42 8.99 -9.41
CA ALA A 129 -15.70 8.78 -10.67
C ALA A 129 -15.53 10.10 -11.42
N ALA A 130 -14.37 10.31 -12.03
CA ALA A 130 -14.14 11.52 -12.82
C ALA A 130 -15.06 11.58 -14.05
N THR A 131 -15.71 12.73 -14.29
CA THR A 131 -16.39 13.02 -15.56
C THR A 131 -15.38 13.30 -16.66
N TYR A 132 -15.67 12.82 -17.87
CA TYR A 132 -14.95 13.25 -19.09
C TYR A 132 -15.64 14.44 -19.77
N ASP A 133 -16.88 14.73 -19.39
CA ASP A 133 -17.69 15.80 -19.95
C ASP A 133 -17.56 17.08 -19.12
N GLY A 134 -17.20 18.20 -19.78
CA GLY A 134 -17.16 19.52 -19.15
C GLY A 134 -15.98 20.39 -19.59
N LEU A 135 -16.11 21.71 -19.41
CA LEU A 135 -15.06 22.67 -19.76
C LEU A 135 -13.76 22.44 -18.98
N ARG A 136 -13.84 22.01 -17.71
CA ARG A 136 -12.64 21.73 -16.90
C ARG A 136 -11.90 20.48 -17.36
N PRO A 137 -12.54 19.30 -17.53
CA PRO A 137 -11.91 18.15 -18.18
C PRO A 137 -11.37 18.50 -19.57
N ALA A 138 -12.09 19.26 -20.39
CA ALA A 138 -11.62 19.69 -21.72
C ALA A 138 -10.39 20.61 -21.65
N VAL A 139 -10.38 21.60 -20.75
CA VAL A 139 -9.22 22.48 -20.52
C VAL A 139 -8.06 21.67 -19.94
N ARG A 140 -8.32 20.75 -19.02
CA ARG A 140 -7.29 19.87 -18.47
C ARG A 140 -6.71 18.98 -19.56
N GLN A 141 -7.53 18.31 -20.36
CA GLN A 141 -7.08 17.53 -21.50
C GLN A 141 -6.30 18.40 -22.50
N LEU A 142 -6.73 19.64 -22.73
CA LEU A 142 -6.00 20.59 -23.56
C LEU A 142 -4.63 20.93 -22.95
N VAL A 143 -4.55 21.19 -21.64
CA VAL A 143 -3.28 21.40 -20.92
C VAL A 143 -2.41 20.15 -20.96
N GLU A 144 -2.98 18.96 -20.76
CA GLU A 144 -2.25 17.69 -20.79
C GLU A 144 -1.74 17.36 -22.21
N ARG A 145 -2.47 17.79 -23.26
CA ARG A 145 -2.06 17.70 -24.67
C ARG A 145 -1.02 18.76 -25.06
N THR A 146 -1.12 19.98 -24.50
CA THR A 146 -0.24 21.11 -24.88
C THR A 146 1.04 21.15 -24.08
N VAL A 147 1.03 20.73 -22.81
CA VAL A 147 2.21 20.68 -21.95
C VAL A 147 2.85 19.30 -22.07
N PRO A 148 4.09 19.21 -22.59
CA PRO A 148 4.79 17.93 -22.70
C PRO A 148 4.82 17.17 -21.36
N GLY A 149 4.61 15.85 -21.39
CA GLY A 149 4.62 15.02 -20.19
C GLY A 149 5.88 15.20 -19.33
N SER A 150 7.04 15.38 -19.97
CA SER A 150 8.32 15.66 -19.31
C SER A 150 8.29 16.94 -18.46
N VAL A 151 7.62 18.00 -18.93
CA VAL A 151 7.48 19.26 -18.19
C VAL A 151 6.54 19.09 -17.01
N ARG A 152 5.42 18.38 -17.19
CA ARG A 152 4.48 18.06 -16.10
C ARG A 152 5.15 17.25 -15.00
N THR A 153 5.90 16.21 -15.37
CA THR A 153 6.68 15.38 -14.45
C THR A 153 7.77 16.20 -13.75
N ALA A 154 8.50 17.04 -14.46
CA ALA A 154 9.52 17.91 -13.85
C ALA A 154 8.92 18.87 -12.82
N TRP A 155 7.79 19.50 -13.13
CA TRP A 155 7.10 20.40 -12.21
C TRP A 155 6.56 19.67 -10.97
N ARG A 156 5.92 18.51 -11.15
CA ARG A 156 5.47 17.65 -10.05
C ARG A 156 6.63 17.27 -9.14
N ASN A 157 7.72 16.76 -9.71
CA ASN A 157 8.91 16.33 -8.97
C ASN A 157 9.55 17.52 -8.24
N HIS A 158 9.58 18.70 -8.85
CA HIS A 158 10.05 19.91 -8.18
C HIS A 158 9.18 20.29 -6.97
N ARG A 159 7.85 20.23 -7.11
CA ARG A 159 6.92 20.49 -6.01
C ARG A 159 7.14 19.50 -4.85
N PHE A 160 7.20 18.21 -5.15
CA PHE A 160 7.44 17.16 -4.16
C PHE A 160 8.79 17.34 -3.46
N ALA A 161 9.88 17.52 -4.21
CA ALA A 161 11.19 17.78 -3.65
C ALA A 161 11.21 19.03 -2.74
N ARG A 162 10.37 20.03 -3.00
CA ARG A 162 10.22 21.21 -2.14
C ARG A 162 9.49 20.88 -0.83
N GLU A 163 8.43 20.09 -0.90
CA GLU A 163 7.65 19.63 0.27
C GLU A 163 8.45 18.65 1.14
N GLU A 164 9.26 17.78 0.52
CA GLU A 164 10.04 16.74 1.19
C GLU A 164 11.36 17.26 1.79
N ARG A 165 11.88 18.39 1.32
CA ARG A 165 13.18 18.92 1.79
C ARG A 165 13.24 19.19 3.30
N PRO A 166 12.23 19.80 3.95
CA PRO A 166 12.22 19.97 5.40
C PRO A 166 12.22 18.63 6.15
N GLU A 167 11.49 17.65 5.64
CA GLU A 167 11.41 16.30 6.19
C GLU A 167 12.74 15.57 6.07
N LEU A 168 13.39 15.62 4.90
CA LEU A 168 14.74 15.06 4.71
C LEU A 168 15.73 15.71 5.69
N ALA A 169 15.69 17.03 5.85
CA ALA A 169 16.56 17.72 6.80
C ALA A 169 16.27 17.31 8.25
N ALA A 170 15.00 17.05 8.60
CA ALA A 170 14.61 16.54 9.92
C ALA A 170 15.12 15.10 10.14
N PHE A 171 14.98 14.24 9.13
CA PHE A 171 15.50 12.87 9.16
C PHE A 171 17.03 12.85 9.28
N GLN A 172 17.74 13.72 8.56
CA GLN A 172 19.20 13.87 8.69
C GLN A 172 19.60 14.31 10.10
N ARG A 173 18.89 15.26 10.72
CA ARG A 173 19.13 15.63 12.12
C ARG A 173 18.86 14.49 13.09
N PHE A 174 17.81 13.71 12.85
CA PHE A 174 17.53 12.50 13.62
C PHE A 174 18.67 11.48 13.49
N TYR A 175 19.09 11.17 12.26
CA TYR A 175 20.21 10.26 11.99
C TYR A 175 21.48 10.68 12.72
N GLN A 176 21.80 11.98 12.76
CA GLN A 176 22.99 12.45 13.46
C GLN A 176 22.95 12.20 14.97
N ARG A 177 21.76 12.06 15.56
CA ARG A 177 21.53 11.76 17.00
C ARG A 177 21.40 10.28 17.32
N LEU A 178 21.42 9.39 16.32
CA LEU A 178 21.45 7.95 16.58
C LEU A 178 22.70 7.61 17.38
N GLU A 179 22.52 6.82 18.44
CA GLU A 179 23.60 6.34 19.29
C GLU A 179 24.60 5.49 18.48
N SER A 180 24.07 4.56 17.67
CA SER A 180 24.84 3.82 16.68
C SER A 180 24.36 4.13 15.27
N LYS A 181 25.31 4.48 14.41
CA LYS A 181 25.11 4.67 12.96
C LYS A 181 25.56 3.47 12.13
N ARG A 182 26.13 2.45 12.78
CA ARG A 182 26.63 1.25 12.11
C ARG A 182 25.50 0.24 11.96
N ALA A 183 25.39 -0.32 10.76
CA ALA A 183 24.45 -1.38 10.43
C ALA A 183 23.01 -1.14 10.93
N PRO A 184 22.42 0.07 10.77
CA PRO A 184 21.04 0.26 11.15
C PRO A 184 20.14 -0.61 10.25
N VAL A 185 19.14 -1.24 10.84
CA VAL A 185 18.05 -1.90 10.14
C VAL A 185 16.85 -0.96 10.22
N TYR A 186 16.41 -0.43 9.09
CA TYR A 186 15.26 0.48 9.04
C TYR A 186 13.97 -0.30 8.84
N MET A 187 12.94 0.04 9.59
CA MET A 187 11.58 -0.48 9.41
C MET A 187 10.62 0.69 9.22
N TYR A 188 9.97 0.73 8.06
CA TYR A 188 9.09 1.82 7.65
C TYR A 188 7.61 1.43 7.76
N PHE A 189 6.77 2.35 8.24
CA PHE A 189 5.33 2.15 8.32
C PHE A 189 4.52 3.45 8.37
N THR A 190 3.23 3.32 8.09
CA THR A 190 2.23 4.39 8.13
C THR A 190 1.21 4.15 9.24
N THR A 191 0.32 5.13 9.41
CA THR A 191 -0.77 5.11 10.41
C THR A 191 -1.63 3.86 10.29
N GLY A 192 -1.97 3.27 11.43
CA GLY A 192 -2.85 2.09 11.51
C GLY A 192 -2.15 0.75 11.41
N LEU A 193 -0.81 0.71 11.37
CA LEU A 193 -0.02 -0.52 11.17
C LEU A 193 0.85 -0.93 12.40
N LEU A 194 0.59 -0.38 13.60
CA LEU A 194 1.38 -0.71 14.79
C LEU A 194 1.38 -2.20 15.16
N HIS A 195 0.27 -2.92 14.94
CA HIS A 195 0.20 -4.35 15.23
C HIS A 195 1.19 -5.16 14.37
N TRP A 196 1.45 -4.76 13.12
CA TRP A 196 2.50 -5.35 12.29
C TRP A 196 3.90 -5.02 12.78
N VAL A 197 4.14 -3.75 13.13
CA VAL A 197 5.42 -3.31 13.71
C VAL A 197 5.77 -4.14 14.95
N ILE A 198 4.83 -4.32 15.88
CA ILE A 198 5.05 -5.10 17.11
C ILE A 198 5.27 -6.58 16.78
N ALA A 199 4.49 -7.12 15.85
CA ALA A 199 4.58 -8.52 15.46
C ALA A 199 5.93 -8.85 14.80
N ALA A 200 6.49 -7.94 13.98
CA ALA A 200 7.81 -8.11 13.39
C ALA A 200 8.94 -7.79 14.38
N GLU A 201 8.84 -6.69 15.14
CA GLU A 201 9.88 -6.22 16.07
C GLU A 201 10.20 -7.24 17.16
N ARG A 202 9.21 -8.02 17.64
CA ARG A 202 9.44 -9.05 18.66
C ARG A 202 10.43 -10.14 18.24
N HIS A 203 10.67 -10.30 16.95
CA HIS A 203 11.65 -11.25 16.41
C HIS A 203 13.00 -10.60 16.11
N VAL A 204 13.13 -9.28 16.31
CA VAL A 204 14.37 -8.54 16.13
C VAL A 204 15.14 -8.52 17.45
N PRO A 205 16.35 -9.11 17.53
CA PRO A 205 17.15 -9.07 18.74
C PRO A 205 17.38 -7.65 19.28
N ALA A 206 17.53 -7.54 20.60
CA ALA A 206 17.73 -6.24 21.25
C ALA A 206 19.04 -5.55 20.83
N ASP A 207 20.06 -6.32 20.45
CA ASP A 207 21.37 -5.85 19.99
C ASP A 207 21.40 -5.47 18.50
N VAL A 208 20.37 -5.83 17.72
CA VAL A 208 20.20 -5.31 16.36
C VAL A 208 19.78 -3.84 16.43
N ASN A 209 20.51 -2.98 15.72
CA ASN A 209 20.26 -1.54 15.63
C ASN A 209 19.00 -1.24 14.77
N LEU A 210 17.84 -1.67 15.23
CA LEU A 210 16.56 -1.45 14.57
C LEU A 210 16.11 0.00 14.77
N VAL A 211 15.87 0.72 13.67
CA VAL A 211 15.41 2.10 13.63
C VAL A 211 14.04 2.17 12.99
N LEU A 212 13.06 2.70 13.73
CA LEU A 212 11.68 2.82 13.30
C LEU A 212 11.45 4.15 12.57
N ILE A 213 10.87 4.09 11.37
CA ILE A 213 10.49 5.25 10.56
C ILE A 213 8.97 5.22 10.36
N GLY A 214 8.27 6.13 11.03
CA GLY A 214 6.86 6.40 10.77
C GLY A 214 6.67 7.47 9.70
N SER A 215 5.56 7.40 8.95
CA SER A 215 5.09 8.52 8.12
C SER A 215 3.63 8.83 8.39
N GLY A 216 3.33 10.12 8.60
CA GLY A 216 1.98 10.61 8.83
C GLY A 216 1.32 10.06 10.10
N LEU A 217 2.09 9.55 11.06
CA LEU A 217 1.55 8.89 12.26
C LEU A 217 0.75 9.86 13.13
N SER A 218 -0.36 9.37 13.68
CA SER A 218 -1.15 10.14 14.63
C SER A 218 -0.35 10.46 15.90
N ALA A 219 -0.71 11.53 16.60
CA ALA A 219 -0.03 11.91 17.84
C ALA A 219 -0.12 10.80 18.91
N VAL A 220 -1.20 10.01 18.91
CA VAL A 220 -1.40 8.90 19.83
C VAL A 220 -0.45 7.74 19.51
N GLU A 221 -0.30 7.37 18.24
CA GLU A 221 0.66 6.32 17.84
C GLU A 221 2.11 6.73 18.08
N GLN A 222 2.47 7.98 17.76
CA GLN A 222 3.81 8.48 18.03
C GLN A 222 4.16 8.46 19.52
N ARG A 223 3.19 8.76 20.39
CA ARG A 223 3.37 8.67 21.84
C ARG A 223 3.54 7.21 22.26
N TRP A 224 2.63 6.36 21.79
CA TRP A 224 2.65 4.93 22.10
C TRP A 224 4.00 4.29 21.75
N ILE A 225 4.55 4.55 20.56
CA ILE A 225 5.86 4.02 20.14
C ILE A 225 6.96 4.43 21.12
N ARG A 226 7.02 5.72 21.49
CA ARG A 226 8.06 6.24 22.39
C ARG A 226 7.97 5.67 23.80
N GLU A 227 6.77 5.30 24.24
CA GLU A 227 6.52 4.74 25.58
C GLU A 227 6.71 3.23 25.64
N ASN A 228 6.47 2.52 24.52
CA ASN A 228 6.38 1.06 24.52
C ASN A 228 7.48 0.34 23.73
N LEU A 229 8.13 1.02 22.77
CA LEU A 229 9.20 0.44 21.97
C LEU A 229 10.54 1.09 22.31
N ALA A 230 11.48 0.27 22.81
CA ALA A 230 12.82 0.69 23.17
C ALA A 230 13.74 0.78 21.93
N ARG A 231 13.28 1.47 20.87
CA ARG A 231 13.99 1.60 19.58
C ARG A 231 14.09 3.07 19.17
N PRO A 232 15.17 3.51 18.51
CA PRO A 232 15.21 4.83 17.89
C PRO A 232 14.05 5.03 16.92
N PHE A 233 13.34 6.14 17.04
CA PHE A 233 12.13 6.39 16.27
C PHE A 233 12.09 7.81 15.70
N HIS A 234 11.74 7.91 14.41
CA HIS A 234 11.45 9.16 13.73
C HIS A 234 10.12 9.09 13.00
N ASN A 235 9.29 10.13 13.14
CA ASN A 235 8.09 10.29 12.34
C ASN A 235 8.29 11.41 11.32
N ILE A 236 8.11 11.09 10.04
CA ILE A 236 7.99 12.05 8.94
C ILE A 236 6.58 12.64 9.02
N ALA A 237 6.47 13.95 9.21
CA ALA A 237 5.16 14.60 9.41
C ALA A 237 4.33 14.57 8.13
N LEU A 238 4.97 14.72 6.99
CA LEU A 238 4.38 14.51 5.67
C LEU A 238 4.08 13.02 5.46
N GLU A 239 2.87 12.70 5.00
CA GLU A 239 2.57 11.36 4.50
C GLU A 239 3.37 11.14 3.22
N VAL A 240 4.34 10.22 3.26
CA VAL A 240 5.24 9.88 2.16
C VAL A 240 5.11 8.39 1.85
N ASP A 241 5.67 7.98 0.72
CA ASP A 241 5.74 6.57 0.35
C ASP A 241 7.09 5.95 0.71
N ASP A 242 7.20 4.64 0.49
CA ASP A 242 8.43 3.88 0.66
C ASP A 242 9.55 4.38 -0.28
N ASN A 243 9.23 4.76 -1.52
CA ASN A 243 10.21 5.40 -2.43
C ASN A 243 10.90 6.60 -1.79
N THR A 244 10.11 7.51 -1.22
CA THR A 244 10.64 8.72 -0.58
C THR A 244 11.53 8.36 0.60
N VAL A 245 11.12 7.38 1.41
CA VAL A 245 11.94 6.87 2.53
C VAL A 245 13.25 6.30 2.01
N TRP A 246 13.22 5.48 0.95
CA TRP A 246 14.42 4.96 0.30
C TRP A 246 15.37 6.07 -0.17
N GLU A 247 14.84 7.12 -0.79
CA GLU A 247 15.64 8.29 -1.18
C GLU A 247 16.25 9.00 0.04
N PHE A 248 15.51 9.12 1.14
CA PHE A 248 16.03 9.69 2.40
C PHE A 248 17.15 8.84 2.98
N LEU A 249 17.00 7.51 2.98
CA LEU A 249 18.01 6.56 3.45
C LEU A 249 19.30 6.69 2.62
N PHE A 250 19.19 6.70 1.30
CA PHE A 250 20.33 6.85 0.38
C PHE A 250 20.98 8.25 0.44
N ALA A 251 20.23 9.29 0.78
CA ALA A 251 20.74 10.65 0.93
C ALA A 251 21.42 10.88 2.30
N THR A 252 21.05 10.10 3.31
CA THR A 252 21.43 10.37 4.72
C THR A 252 22.49 9.41 5.24
N ASN A 253 22.39 8.12 4.92
CA ASN A 253 23.24 7.11 5.54
C ASN A 253 24.72 7.29 5.20
N GLN A 254 25.54 7.17 6.24
CA GLN A 254 26.99 7.27 6.12
C GLN A 254 27.68 5.90 6.06
N PHE A 255 27.01 4.88 6.57
CA PHE A 255 27.43 3.49 6.69
C PHE A 255 26.40 2.59 6.02
N ASP A 256 26.80 1.36 5.72
CA ASP A 256 25.89 0.33 5.22
C ASP A 256 24.69 0.16 6.15
N PHE A 257 23.53 -0.09 5.56
CA PHE A 257 22.27 -0.21 6.28
C PHE A 257 21.41 -1.29 5.65
N ALA A 258 20.45 -1.80 6.42
CA ALA A 258 19.39 -2.66 5.91
C ALA A 258 18.03 -1.98 6.01
N TYR A 259 17.09 -2.50 5.25
CA TYR A 259 15.68 -2.15 5.29
C TYR A 259 14.89 -3.45 5.40
N MET A 260 13.88 -3.47 6.27
CA MET A 260 13.00 -4.59 6.52
C MET A 260 11.56 -4.12 6.56
N ASP A 261 10.71 -4.73 5.73
CA ASP A 261 9.28 -4.45 5.73
C ASP A 261 8.62 -4.91 7.05
N ILE A 262 7.55 -4.22 7.45
CA ILE A 262 6.80 -4.52 8.70
C ILE A 262 6.07 -5.85 8.71
N ASP A 263 5.87 -6.45 7.55
CA ASP A 263 5.27 -7.76 7.32
C ASP A 263 6.33 -8.82 6.95
N CYS A 264 7.62 -8.51 7.15
CA CYS A 264 8.74 -9.43 7.10
C CYS A 264 9.16 -9.88 8.50
N PHE A 265 9.06 -11.17 8.77
CA PHE A 265 9.42 -11.82 10.03
C PHE A 265 10.75 -12.56 9.87
N VAL A 266 11.79 -12.07 10.53
CA VAL A 266 13.12 -12.71 10.58
C VAL A 266 13.20 -13.54 11.86
N LEU A 267 12.94 -14.84 11.74
CA LEU A 267 12.81 -15.77 12.85
C LEU A 267 14.15 -16.37 13.31
N GLU A 268 15.18 -16.29 12.46
CA GLU A 268 16.57 -16.66 12.76
C GLU A 268 17.44 -15.39 12.96
N PRO A 269 17.84 -15.07 14.20
CA PRO A 269 18.64 -13.88 14.52
C PRO A 269 19.94 -13.72 13.70
N ALA A 270 20.61 -14.82 13.36
CA ALA A 270 21.87 -14.77 12.62
C ALA A 270 21.74 -14.10 11.24
N VAL A 271 20.54 -14.10 10.65
CA VAL A 271 20.27 -13.49 9.35
C VAL A 271 20.58 -11.99 9.34
N PHE A 272 20.32 -11.26 10.44
CA PHE A 272 20.64 -9.82 10.51
C PHE A 272 22.15 -9.57 10.33
N ALA A 273 22.99 -10.40 10.97
CA ALA A 273 24.43 -10.30 10.84
C ALA A 273 24.90 -10.70 9.43
N ASP A 274 24.31 -11.74 8.85
CA ASP A 274 24.64 -12.21 7.50
C ASP A 274 24.30 -11.14 6.45
N MET A 275 23.14 -10.49 6.57
CA MET A 275 22.71 -9.42 5.67
C MET A 275 23.64 -8.22 5.66
N MET A 276 24.32 -7.94 6.78
CA MET A 276 25.25 -6.81 6.89
C MET A 276 26.69 -7.14 6.47
N ARG A 277 26.99 -8.39 6.10
CA ARG A 277 28.31 -8.81 5.60
C ARG A 277 28.35 -8.72 4.08
N PHE A 278 28.93 -7.64 3.55
CA PHE A 278 29.06 -7.45 2.11
C PHE A 278 30.31 -8.13 1.55
N PRO A 279 30.18 -8.97 0.51
CA PRO A 279 31.26 -9.23 -0.43
C PRO A 279 31.79 -7.92 -1.02
N ARG A 280 33.08 -7.88 -1.39
CA ARG A 280 33.72 -6.67 -1.95
C ARG A 280 33.05 -6.14 -3.21
N ASP A 281 32.43 -7.03 -3.97
CA ASP A 281 31.75 -6.77 -5.24
C ASP A 281 30.23 -6.63 -5.09
N ALA A 282 29.68 -6.63 -3.88
CA ALA A 282 28.23 -6.52 -3.67
C ALA A 282 27.80 -5.07 -3.44
N ALA A 283 26.83 -4.60 -4.22
CA ALA A 283 26.11 -3.35 -3.93
C ALA A 283 24.90 -3.57 -3.01
N VAL A 284 24.34 -4.78 -3.04
CA VAL A 284 23.12 -5.17 -2.34
C VAL A 284 23.28 -6.58 -1.81
N ASN A 285 22.88 -6.81 -0.57
CA ASN A 285 22.57 -8.15 -0.06
C ASN A 285 21.03 -8.28 0.00
N ALA A 286 20.49 -9.39 -0.48
CA ALA A 286 19.04 -9.60 -0.52
C ALA A 286 18.68 -11.05 -0.19
N ILE A 287 17.57 -11.24 0.50
CA ILE A 287 17.03 -12.58 0.78
C ILE A 287 16.24 -13.11 -0.42
N TRP A 288 15.24 -12.35 -0.87
CA TRP A 288 14.43 -12.69 -2.04
C TRP A 288 15.03 -12.08 -3.29
N THR A 289 15.30 -12.91 -4.28
CA THR A 289 15.87 -12.47 -5.56
C THR A 289 15.13 -13.08 -6.74
N TYR A 290 15.21 -12.40 -7.88
CA TYR A 290 14.80 -12.92 -9.17
C TYR A 290 15.74 -12.40 -10.27
N GLU A 291 15.81 -13.09 -11.40
CA GLU A 291 16.71 -12.73 -12.50
C GLU A 291 16.11 -11.57 -13.32
N ALA A 292 16.86 -10.47 -13.44
CA ALA A 292 16.50 -9.35 -14.30
C ALA A 292 16.92 -9.56 -15.75
N ALA A 293 18.06 -10.21 -15.93
CA ALA A 293 18.68 -10.63 -17.17
C ALA A 293 19.61 -11.80 -16.82
N PRO A 294 20.03 -12.65 -17.78
CA PRO A 294 20.86 -13.81 -17.48
C PRO A 294 22.10 -13.49 -16.62
N GLY A 295 22.15 -14.03 -15.41
CA GLY A 295 23.26 -13.84 -14.47
C GLY A 295 23.23 -12.50 -13.73
N THR A 296 22.11 -11.80 -13.74
CA THR A 296 21.90 -10.53 -13.03
C THR A 296 20.71 -10.67 -12.08
N PRO A 297 20.92 -11.28 -10.90
CA PRO A 297 19.90 -11.32 -9.87
C PRO A 297 19.65 -9.90 -9.33
N ILE A 298 18.40 -9.60 -9.05
CA ILE A 298 17.98 -8.39 -8.35
C ILE A 298 17.18 -8.78 -7.11
N GLY A 299 17.45 -8.06 -6.03
CA GLY A 299 16.82 -8.25 -4.73
C GLY A 299 15.52 -7.47 -4.61
N CYS A 300 14.55 -8.08 -3.95
CA CYS A 300 13.31 -7.45 -3.51
C CYS A 300 13.53 -6.61 -2.24
N THR A 301 12.61 -5.71 -1.92
CA THR A 301 12.73 -4.78 -0.78
C THR A 301 12.35 -5.36 0.58
N HIS A 302 11.83 -6.60 0.65
CA HIS A 302 11.29 -7.17 1.90
C HIS A 302 12.29 -7.20 3.05
N PHE A 303 13.50 -7.70 2.77
CA PHE A 303 14.65 -7.58 3.66
C PHE A 303 15.92 -7.51 2.81
N VAL A 304 16.49 -6.32 2.76
CA VAL A 304 17.58 -5.98 1.85
C VAL A 304 18.58 -5.08 2.55
N ALA A 305 19.88 -5.25 2.27
CA ALA A 305 20.93 -4.39 2.78
C ALA A 305 21.68 -3.70 1.64
N ILE A 306 22.06 -2.45 1.86
CA ILE A 306 22.70 -1.57 0.89
C ILE A 306 24.14 -1.27 1.30
N ASN A 307 25.06 -1.50 0.37
CA ASN A 307 26.43 -1.04 0.46
C ASN A 307 26.51 0.45 0.10
N VAL A 308 26.73 1.30 1.09
CA VAL A 308 26.75 2.77 0.91
C VAL A 308 28.00 3.21 0.14
N GLU A 309 29.10 2.48 0.24
CA GLU A 309 30.29 2.77 -0.57
C GLU A 309 30.03 2.52 -2.06
N ALA A 310 29.37 1.42 -2.43
CA ALA A 310 28.97 1.15 -3.81
C ALA A 310 28.03 2.25 -4.33
N ALA A 311 27.02 2.65 -3.54
CA ALA A 311 26.12 3.74 -3.92
C ALA A 311 26.86 5.07 -4.16
N ARG A 312 27.85 5.40 -3.30
CA ARG A 312 28.72 6.59 -3.48
C ARG A 312 29.59 6.48 -4.71
N ASP A 313 30.17 5.32 -4.98
CA ASP A 313 30.98 5.08 -6.16
C ASP A 313 30.16 5.27 -7.45
N LEU A 314 28.94 4.73 -7.50
CA LEU A 314 28.00 4.95 -8.61
C LEU A 314 27.70 6.44 -8.82
N ARG A 315 27.53 7.22 -7.74
CA ARG A 315 27.35 8.68 -7.83
C ARG A 315 28.58 9.37 -8.41
N ARG A 316 29.78 9.04 -7.92
CA ARG A 316 31.05 9.59 -8.44
C ARG A 316 31.25 9.31 -9.92
N ARG A 317 30.87 8.11 -10.38
CA ARG A 317 30.94 7.70 -11.80
C ARG A 317 29.78 8.24 -12.64
N GLY A 318 28.82 8.94 -12.04
CA GLY A 318 27.59 9.41 -12.70
C GLY A 318 26.73 8.27 -13.24
N ARG A 319 26.80 7.09 -12.63
CA ARG A 319 25.99 5.90 -12.94
C ARG A 319 24.86 5.68 -11.95
N TYR A 320 24.75 6.52 -10.92
CA TYR A 320 23.70 6.40 -9.92
C TYR A 320 22.29 6.56 -10.50
N MET A 321 21.41 5.65 -10.13
CA MET A 321 19.96 5.77 -10.25
C MET A 321 19.37 5.85 -8.85
N SER A 322 18.32 6.65 -8.69
CA SER A 322 17.64 6.76 -7.38
C SER A 322 16.94 5.45 -7.05
N PRO A 323 16.83 5.09 -5.76
CA PRO A 323 16.04 3.95 -5.32
C PRO A 323 14.54 4.30 -5.32
N THR A 324 13.94 4.39 -6.50
CA THR A 324 12.51 4.69 -6.68
C THR A 324 11.95 3.95 -7.89
N ASN A 325 10.62 3.92 -8.02
CA ASN A 325 10.00 3.38 -9.23
C ASN A 325 10.34 4.21 -10.49
N TYR A 326 10.51 3.53 -11.63
CA TYR A 326 10.70 4.18 -12.93
C TYR A 326 9.75 3.62 -13.98
N ASP A 327 9.26 4.49 -14.85
CA ASP A 327 8.50 4.12 -16.05
C ASP A 327 8.77 5.15 -17.15
N TRP A 328 8.04 5.04 -18.27
CA TRP A 328 8.25 5.91 -19.42
C TRP A 328 7.44 7.20 -19.38
N ASP A 329 6.38 7.24 -18.59
CA ASP A 329 5.38 8.30 -18.62
C ASP A 329 5.33 9.12 -17.32
N GLY A 330 6.09 8.73 -16.30
CA GLY A 330 6.03 9.28 -14.96
C GLY A 330 4.67 9.01 -14.31
N SER A 331 4.10 7.83 -14.55
CA SER A 331 2.76 7.46 -14.08
C SER A 331 2.68 7.39 -12.55
N MET A 332 1.46 7.46 -12.04
CA MET A 332 1.17 7.21 -10.63
C MET A 332 0.97 5.73 -10.43
N VAL A 333 1.57 5.15 -9.40
CA VAL A 333 1.33 3.75 -9.04
C VAL A 333 0.12 3.73 -8.10
N HIS A 334 -1.08 3.70 -8.69
CA HIS A 334 -2.37 3.84 -8.00
C HIS A 334 -2.60 2.84 -6.86
N THR A 335 -1.97 1.67 -6.99
CA THR A 335 -2.03 0.58 -6.02
C THR A 335 -1.25 0.88 -4.74
N LEU A 336 -0.27 1.77 -4.80
CA LEU A 336 0.59 2.14 -3.68
C LEU A 336 0.06 3.40 -2.99
N HIS A 337 0.96 4.26 -2.52
CA HIS A 337 0.62 5.50 -1.85
C HIS A 337 0.22 6.59 -2.86
N HIS A 338 -0.64 7.53 -2.48
CA HIS A 338 -1.20 8.53 -3.40
C HIS A 338 -0.17 9.56 -3.92
N ARG A 339 1.05 9.52 -3.38
CA ARG A 339 2.22 10.29 -3.83
C ARG A 339 3.25 9.44 -4.57
N THR A 340 2.97 8.16 -4.79
CA THR A 340 3.88 7.25 -5.48
C THR A 340 3.78 7.49 -6.97
N TYR A 341 4.78 8.18 -7.50
CA TYR A 341 4.93 8.44 -8.92
C TYR A 341 6.26 7.90 -9.41
N CYS A 342 6.21 7.19 -10.52
CA CYS A 342 7.39 6.77 -11.23
C CYS A 342 8.18 7.99 -11.73
N ARG A 343 9.51 7.86 -11.71
CA ARG A 343 10.41 8.77 -12.40
C ARG A 343 10.60 8.34 -13.85
N VAL A 344 10.81 9.30 -14.73
CA VAL A 344 11.17 9.03 -16.13
C VAL A 344 12.69 8.94 -16.25
N PRO A 345 13.25 7.80 -16.73
CA PRO A 345 14.68 7.69 -16.98
C PRO A 345 15.16 8.74 -17.98
N THR A 346 16.27 9.40 -17.66
CA THR A 346 16.97 10.28 -18.61
C THR A 346 17.60 9.46 -19.74
N PRO A 347 17.92 10.05 -20.92
CA PRO A 347 18.58 9.32 -22.00
C PRO A 347 19.88 8.62 -21.59
N ARG A 348 20.62 9.21 -20.63
CA ARG A 348 21.83 8.59 -20.06
C ARG A 348 21.49 7.33 -19.25
N GLN A 349 20.43 7.38 -18.43
CA GLN A 349 19.96 6.25 -17.64
C GLN A 349 19.38 5.14 -18.54
N THR A 350 18.63 5.49 -19.58
CA THR A 350 18.14 4.51 -20.57
C THR A 350 19.30 3.73 -21.20
N ARG A 351 20.36 4.42 -21.64
CA ARG A 351 21.59 3.78 -22.16
C ARG A 351 22.34 2.96 -21.12
N LEU A 352 22.20 3.29 -19.83
CA LEU A 352 22.80 2.52 -18.75
C LEU A 352 22.04 1.21 -18.56
N LEU A 353 20.72 1.27 -18.45
CA LEU A 353 19.86 0.10 -18.28
C LEU A 353 19.98 -0.90 -19.46
N LEU A 354 20.07 -0.39 -20.69
CA LEU A 354 20.27 -1.21 -21.90
C LEU A 354 21.61 -1.94 -21.98
N GLN A 355 22.56 -1.69 -21.07
CA GLN A 355 23.80 -2.48 -20.98
C GLN A 355 23.57 -3.85 -20.35
N VAL A 356 22.42 -4.05 -19.70
CA VAL A 356 22.08 -5.28 -18.96
C VAL A 356 20.75 -5.83 -19.45
N LEU A 357 19.75 -4.96 -19.61
CA LEU A 357 18.39 -5.36 -19.92
C LEU A 357 18.14 -5.42 -21.44
N PRO A 358 17.30 -6.35 -21.90
CA PRO A 358 16.87 -6.36 -23.30
C PRO A 358 16.06 -5.10 -23.63
N ALA A 359 16.05 -4.75 -24.92
CA ALA A 359 15.22 -3.67 -25.44
C ALA A 359 13.84 -4.18 -25.84
N ASP A 360 12.80 -3.35 -25.65
CA ASP A 360 11.47 -3.54 -26.22
C ASP A 360 11.43 -3.13 -27.70
N GLU A 361 10.27 -3.27 -28.33
CA GLU A 361 10.04 -2.89 -29.74
C GLU A 361 10.33 -1.41 -30.05
N ARG A 362 10.34 -0.55 -29.02
CA ARG A 362 10.63 0.88 -29.13
C ARG A 362 12.07 1.22 -28.76
N GLY A 363 12.93 0.22 -28.54
CA GLY A 363 14.33 0.40 -28.15
C GLY A 363 14.52 0.82 -26.68
N ARG A 364 13.51 0.66 -25.83
CA ARG A 364 13.56 1.00 -24.39
C ARG A 364 13.91 -0.24 -23.58
N PRO A 365 14.65 -0.14 -22.46
CA PRO A 365 14.94 -1.29 -21.62
C PRO A 365 13.65 -1.87 -21.04
N LEU A 366 13.44 -3.18 -21.17
CA LEU A 366 12.29 -3.87 -20.58
C LEU A 366 12.46 -3.95 -19.05
N PRO A 367 11.46 -3.52 -18.26
CA PRO A 367 11.46 -3.81 -16.84
C PRO A 367 11.48 -5.33 -16.59
N PRO A 368 12.29 -5.82 -15.64
CA PRO A 368 12.33 -7.24 -15.28
C PRO A 368 10.96 -7.84 -14.93
N GLY A 369 10.73 -9.09 -15.34
CA GLY A 369 9.55 -9.86 -14.95
C GLY A 369 8.24 -9.41 -15.58
N ASP A 370 8.30 -8.74 -16.73
CA ASP A 370 7.20 -8.08 -17.44
C ASP A 370 6.39 -7.10 -16.58
N SER A 371 7.05 -6.51 -15.58
CA SER A 371 6.46 -5.45 -14.78
C SER A 371 6.17 -4.22 -15.66
N PRO A 372 5.04 -3.51 -15.44
CA PRO A 372 4.77 -2.26 -16.15
C PRO A 372 5.75 -1.12 -15.81
N PHE A 373 6.52 -1.27 -14.74
CA PHE A 373 7.51 -0.29 -14.28
C PHE A 373 8.71 -0.98 -13.59
N PHE A 374 9.83 -0.28 -13.46
CA PHE A 374 10.94 -0.70 -12.61
C PHE A 374 10.58 -0.49 -11.15
N ASP A 375 10.63 -1.53 -10.32
CA ASP A 375 10.34 -1.41 -8.89
C ASP A 375 11.43 -0.64 -8.11
N THR A 376 11.17 -0.29 -6.85
CA THR A 376 11.88 0.69 -6.01
C THR A 376 13.41 0.56 -6.01
N LEU A 377 13.98 -0.65 -6.08
CA LEU A 377 15.44 -0.85 -6.14
C LEU A 377 15.96 -1.39 -7.46
N VAL A 378 15.10 -1.70 -8.42
CA VAL A 378 15.48 -2.41 -9.64
C VAL A 378 16.47 -1.58 -10.46
N ALA A 379 16.12 -0.32 -10.76
CA ALA A 379 16.96 0.53 -11.57
C ALA A 379 18.33 0.82 -10.93
N TYR A 380 18.38 0.95 -9.60
CA TYR A 380 19.61 1.07 -8.83
C TYR A 380 20.50 -0.17 -8.96
N GLN A 381 19.93 -1.37 -8.80
CA GLN A 381 20.67 -2.63 -8.87
C GLN A 381 21.20 -2.91 -10.28
N ILE A 382 20.42 -2.62 -11.32
CA ILE A 382 20.88 -2.72 -12.71
C ILE A 382 22.01 -1.73 -12.99
N ALA A 383 21.88 -0.48 -12.53
CA ALA A 383 22.95 0.49 -12.62
C ALA A 383 24.23 0.04 -11.89
N ALA A 384 24.08 -0.62 -10.72
CA ALA A 384 25.19 -1.23 -9.99
C ALA A 384 25.87 -2.34 -10.79
N ALA A 385 25.09 -3.24 -11.41
CA ALA A 385 25.57 -4.32 -12.27
C ALA A 385 26.43 -3.80 -13.43
N THR A 386 26.02 -2.70 -14.08
CA THR A 386 26.85 -2.09 -15.15
C THR A 386 28.25 -1.67 -14.66
N ALA A 387 28.40 -1.37 -13.38
CA ALA A 387 29.64 -0.92 -12.75
C ALA A 387 30.44 -2.06 -12.11
N GLY A 388 30.02 -3.31 -12.29
CA GLY A 388 30.68 -4.50 -11.75
C GLY A 388 30.26 -4.84 -10.31
N TYR A 389 29.23 -4.19 -9.78
CA TYR A 389 28.66 -4.56 -8.48
C TYR A 389 27.48 -5.51 -8.67
N ARG A 390 27.43 -6.61 -7.93
CA ARG A 390 26.31 -7.56 -7.97
C ARG A 390 25.33 -7.38 -6.82
N THR A 391 24.14 -7.95 -7.00
CA THR A 391 23.29 -8.35 -5.88
C THR A 391 23.82 -9.68 -5.36
N ASN A 392 24.12 -9.75 -4.07
CA ASN A 392 24.54 -10.98 -3.42
C ASN A 392 23.34 -11.60 -2.70
N PRO A 393 22.82 -12.75 -3.17
CA PRO A 393 21.77 -13.45 -2.46
C PRO A 393 22.29 -14.00 -1.12
N VAL A 394 21.60 -13.70 -0.03
CA VAL A 394 21.87 -14.24 1.31
C VAL A 394 20.72 -15.17 1.63
N ARG A 395 20.98 -16.47 1.84
CA ARG A 395 19.92 -17.49 2.07
C ARG A 395 18.83 -17.39 0.99
N PRO A 396 19.19 -17.59 -0.30
CA PRO A 396 18.34 -17.22 -1.44
C PRO A 396 16.96 -17.85 -1.34
N MET A 397 15.94 -16.99 -1.44
CA MET A 397 14.55 -17.38 -1.63
C MET A 397 14.05 -16.85 -2.97
N ALA A 398 13.19 -17.62 -3.65
CA ALA A 398 12.65 -17.17 -4.93
C ALA A 398 11.61 -16.08 -4.70
N HIS A 399 11.69 -15.04 -5.53
CA HIS A 399 10.57 -14.16 -5.81
C HIS A 399 10.07 -14.46 -7.22
N ARG A 400 8.79 -14.72 -7.36
CA ARG A 400 8.16 -14.93 -8.66
C ARG A 400 7.56 -13.60 -9.11
N THR A 401 7.73 -13.25 -10.38
CA THR A 401 7.22 -11.99 -10.93
C THR A 401 5.79 -12.19 -11.44
N GLN A 402 5.09 -11.10 -11.77
CA GLN A 402 3.72 -11.17 -12.28
C GLN A 402 3.59 -12.02 -13.55
N ALA A 403 4.58 -11.98 -14.45
CA ALA A 403 4.63 -12.87 -15.62
C ALA A 403 4.65 -14.33 -15.23
N THR A 404 5.54 -14.69 -14.29
CA THR A 404 5.63 -16.06 -13.77
C THR A 404 4.30 -16.50 -13.14
N PHE A 405 3.57 -15.59 -12.48
CA PHE A 405 2.21 -15.88 -12.02
C PHE A 405 1.20 -16.12 -13.13
N ALA A 406 1.19 -15.28 -14.15
CA ALA A 406 0.23 -15.44 -15.24
C ALA A 406 0.40 -16.78 -15.95
N GLU A 407 1.65 -17.19 -16.18
CA GLU A 407 1.99 -18.48 -16.78
C GLU A 407 1.63 -19.67 -15.89
N GLN A 408 1.91 -19.58 -14.58
CA GLN A 408 1.66 -20.68 -13.64
C GLN A 408 0.20 -20.77 -13.19
N ASN A 409 -0.53 -19.67 -13.13
CA ASN A 409 -1.97 -19.71 -12.88
C ASN A 409 -2.74 -20.42 -14.00
N ALA A 410 -2.15 -20.54 -15.20
CA ALA A 410 -2.70 -21.34 -16.27
C ALA A 410 -2.52 -22.86 -16.06
N SER A 411 -1.72 -23.30 -15.07
CA SER A 411 -1.39 -24.70 -14.83
C SER A 411 -2.17 -25.39 -13.70
N ASP A 412 -3.30 -24.82 -13.26
CA ASP A 412 -4.11 -25.26 -12.08
C ASP A 412 -3.33 -25.38 -10.74
N GLU A 413 -2.02 -25.14 -10.74
CA GLU A 413 -1.19 -25.14 -9.54
C GLU A 413 -1.31 -23.82 -8.80
N ARG A 414 -1.51 -23.90 -7.48
CA ARG A 414 -1.54 -22.75 -6.60
C ARG A 414 -0.12 -22.24 -6.38
N VAL A 415 0.26 -21.20 -7.11
CA VAL A 415 1.58 -20.59 -6.97
C VAL A 415 1.52 -19.34 -6.10
N TRP A 416 2.49 -19.20 -5.21
CA TRP A 416 2.65 -18.03 -4.33
C TRP A 416 3.78 -17.10 -4.75
N GLN A 417 3.61 -15.79 -4.48
CA GLN A 417 4.53 -14.70 -4.89
C GLN A 417 5.98 -14.86 -4.48
N GLN A 418 6.20 -15.41 -3.30
CA GLN A 418 7.51 -15.45 -2.66
C GLN A 418 7.63 -16.79 -1.97
N ASP A 419 8.83 -17.35 -1.89
CA ASP A 419 9.09 -18.49 -0.99
C ASP A 419 9.09 -18.04 0.48
N MET A 420 8.89 -19.00 1.38
CA MET A 420 8.98 -18.82 2.84
C MET A 420 9.79 -19.98 3.42
N THR A 421 10.44 -19.75 4.56
CA THR A 421 11.18 -20.77 5.29
C THR A 421 10.93 -20.64 6.79
N ASP A 422 11.35 -21.64 7.56
CA ASP A 422 11.30 -21.58 9.03
C ASP A 422 12.19 -20.46 9.64
N GLU A 423 13.09 -19.88 8.84
CA GLU A 423 13.97 -18.80 9.25
C GLU A 423 13.41 -17.42 8.92
N LEU A 424 12.67 -17.30 7.81
CA LEU A 424 12.27 -16.04 7.21
C LEU A 424 10.92 -16.18 6.52
N LEU A 425 10.01 -15.26 6.82
CA LEU A 425 8.69 -15.19 6.21
C LEU A 425 8.38 -13.74 5.84
N HIS A 426 7.79 -13.54 4.68
CA HIS A 426 7.20 -12.26 4.30
C HIS A 426 5.77 -12.50 3.85
N VAL A 427 4.82 -11.83 4.51
CA VAL A 427 3.37 -11.98 4.19
C VAL A 427 3.07 -11.28 2.87
N GLY A 428 3.64 -10.09 2.68
CA GLY A 428 3.48 -9.27 1.49
C GLY A 428 2.19 -8.47 1.45
N GLY A 429 2.24 -7.31 0.78
CA GLY A 429 1.06 -6.53 0.46
C GLY A 429 0.34 -5.88 1.63
N ILE A 430 0.79 -6.03 2.87
CA ILE A 430 0.03 -5.54 4.04
C ILE A 430 -0.20 -4.02 4.01
N SER A 431 0.75 -3.25 3.47
CA SER A 431 0.64 -1.80 3.39
C SER A 431 -0.36 -1.30 2.33
N TYR A 432 -0.79 -2.17 1.40
CA TYR A 432 -1.65 -1.78 0.28
C TYR A 432 -2.77 -2.77 -0.04
N TYR A 433 -2.91 -3.89 0.68
CA TYR A 433 -3.81 -4.95 0.24
C TYR A 433 -5.27 -4.50 0.17
N GLY A 434 -5.67 -3.61 1.07
CA GLY A 434 -6.99 -2.98 1.06
C GLY A 434 -7.30 -2.16 -0.20
N ARG A 435 -6.28 -1.82 -1.01
CA ARG A 435 -6.42 -1.03 -2.25
C ARG A 435 -6.32 -1.88 -3.53
N VAL A 436 -5.72 -3.07 -3.47
CA VAL A 436 -5.17 -3.75 -4.67
C VAL A 436 -5.73 -5.14 -4.92
N PHE A 437 -6.02 -5.92 -3.88
CA PHE A 437 -6.33 -7.33 -4.14
C PHE A 437 -7.80 -7.52 -4.52
N HIS A 438 -7.98 -7.79 -5.81
CA HIS A 438 -9.27 -8.11 -6.40
C HIS A 438 -9.67 -9.58 -6.18
N ALA A 439 -8.72 -10.49 -5.96
CA ALA A 439 -9.02 -11.88 -5.66
C ALA A 439 -9.55 -12.02 -4.22
N SER A 440 -10.81 -12.46 -4.08
CA SER A 440 -11.50 -12.61 -2.79
C SER A 440 -10.71 -13.51 -1.82
N ASP A 441 -10.10 -14.59 -2.32
CA ASP A 441 -9.33 -15.52 -1.49
C ASP A 441 -8.03 -14.93 -0.91
N LEU A 442 -7.30 -14.14 -1.70
CA LEU A 442 -6.14 -13.42 -1.19
C LEU A 442 -6.56 -12.35 -0.18
N ARG A 443 -7.68 -11.66 -0.44
CA ARG A 443 -8.23 -10.67 0.50
C ARG A 443 -8.64 -11.33 1.82
N ARG A 444 -9.27 -12.51 1.78
CA ARG A 444 -9.58 -13.33 2.97
C ARG A 444 -8.33 -13.66 3.77
N LEU A 445 -7.27 -14.12 3.10
CA LEU A 445 -5.99 -14.44 3.74
C LEU A 445 -5.36 -13.21 4.41
N TYR A 446 -5.23 -12.08 3.71
CA TYR A 446 -4.63 -10.89 4.30
C TYR A 446 -5.44 -10.30 5.46
N LEU A 447 -6.76 -10.25 5.34
CA LEU A 447 -7.63 -9.80 6.44
C LEU A 447 -7.54 -10.76 7.62
N SER A 448 -7.42 -12.07 7.38
CA SER A 448 -7.28 -13.06 8.46
C SER A 448 -5.93 -12.93 9.15
N ALA A 449 -4.85 -12.66 8.40
CA ALA A 449 -3.53 -12.40 8.97
C ALA A 449 -3.56 -11.14 9.84
N GLU A 450 -4.14 -10.06 9.31
CA GLU A 450 -4.26 -8.82 10.05
C GLU A 450 -5.13 -8.97 11.31
N HIS A 451 -6.29 -9.61 11.19
CA HIS A 451 -7.17 -9.90 12.31
C HIS A 451 -6.46 -10.70 13.41
N THR A 452 -5.71 -11.73 13.02
CA THR A 452 -5.01 -12.61 13.96
C THR A 452 -3.94 -11.85 14.75
N LEU A 453 -3.11 -11.05 14.06
CA LEU A 453 -2.07 -10.26 14.73
C LEU A 453 -2.65 -9.10 15.56
N LEU A 454 -3.68 -8.44 15.04
CA LEU A 454 -4.33 -7.33 15.71
C LEU A 454 -5.09 -7.79 16.96
N SER A 455 -5.89 -8.85 16.88
CA SER A 455 -6.63 -9.38 18.03
C SER A 455 -5.71 -9.80 19.19
N GLY A 456 -4.54 -10.38 18.90
CA GLY A 456 -3.53 -10.73 19.93
C GLY A 456 -2.79 -9.53 20.55
N SER A 457 -3.02 -8.32 20.05
CA SER A 457 -2.32 -7.10 20.52
C SER A 457 -3.23 -5.91 20.83
N VAL A 458 -4.52 -5.98 20.49
CA VAL A 458 -5.46 -4.84 20.53
C VAL A 458 -5.54 -4.16 21.89
N ASP A 459 -5.53 -4.94 22.98
CA ASP A 459 -5.65 -4.42 24.35
C ASP A 459 -4.44 -3.59 24.79
N ARG A 460 -3.30 -3.74 24.10
CA ARG A 460 -2.07 -2.99 24.37
C ARG A 460 -1.89 -1.82 23.41
N LEU A 461 -2.73 -1.71 22.38
CA LEU A 461 -2.63 -0.70 21.34
C LEU A 461 -3.52 0.52 21.62
N PRO A 462 -3.29 1.66 20.95
CA PRO A 462 -4.20 2.80 21.02
C PRO A 462 -5.65 2.45 20.67
N THR A 463 -6.63 3.12 21.28
CA THR A 463 -8.07 2.88 21.07
C THR A 463 -8.52 2.74 19.60
N PRO A 464 -8.02 3.54 18.63
CA PRO A 464 -8.41 3.37 17.22
C PRO A 464 -8.14 1.97 16.64
N TYR A 465 -7.25 1.18 17.24
CA TYR A 465 -6.97 -0.19 16.82
C TYR A 465 -8.10 -1.17 17.20
N ALA A 466 -8.86 -0.89 18.26
CA ALA A 466 -10.07 -1.66 18.56
C ALA A 466 -11.16 -1.42 17.51
N ASP A 467 -11.30 -0.20 17.03
CA ASP A 467 -12.24 0.15 15.95
C ASP A 467 -11.82 -0.50 14.63
N ARG A 468 -10.51 -0.54 14.38
CA ARG A 468 -9.92 -1.25 13.24
C ARG A 468 -10.19 -2.75 13.31
N LEU A 469 -10.02 -3.38 14.47
CA LEU A 469 -10.31 -4.80 14.65
C LEU A 469 -11.77 -5.10 14.31
N ARG A 470 -12.73 -4.35 14.86
CA ARG A 470 -14.16 -4.48 14.53
C ARG A 470 -14.44 -4.30 13.03
N THR A 471 -13.72 -3.39 12.38
CA THR A 471 -13.85 -3.18 10.93
C THR A 471 -13.33 -4.38 10.12
N ILE A 472 -12.21 -4.99 10.55
CA ILE A 472 -11.66 -6.18 9.91
C ILE A 472 -12.57 -7.39 10.16
N SER A 473 -13.10 -7.56 11.36
CA SER A 473 -14.04 -8.65 11.69
C SER A 473 -15.27 -8.60 10.77
N ARG A 474 -15.94 -7.44 10.64
CA ARG A 474 -17.06 -7.27 9.70
C ARG A 474 -16.69 -7.57 8.24
N ARG A 475 -15.46 -7.21 7.83
CA ARG A 475 -14.98 -7.51 6.47
C ARG A 475 -14.72 -8.99 6.25
N LEU A 476 -14.25 -9.71 7.28
CA LEU A 476 -14.11 -11.16 7.23
C LEU A 476 -15.48 -11.84 7.13
N GLU A 477 -16.45 -11.41 7.95
CA GLU A 477 -17.83 -11.93 7.92
C GLU A 477 -18.46 -11.74 6.54
N HIS A 478 -18.30 -10.55 5.93
CA HIS A 478 -18.77 -10.28 4.57
C HIS A 478 -18.09 -11.18 3.52
N LEU A 479 -16.86 -11.61 3.75
CA LEU A 479 -16.17 -12.57 2.90
C LEU A 479 -16.50 -14.03 3.25
N GLY A 480 -17.44 -14.29 4.16
CA GLY A 480 -17.82 -15.62 4.61
C GLY A 480 -16.79 -16.29 5.52
N VAL A 481 -16.00 -15.50 6.25
CA VAL A 481 -15.01 -16.00 7.22
C VAL A 481 -15.44 -15.55 8.62
N ASP A 482 -15.69 -16.50 9.52
CA ASP A 482 -15.88 -16.20 10.94
C ASP A 482 -14.57 -15.60 11.50
N PRO A 483 -14.60 -14.40 12.10
CA PRO A 483 -13.42 -13.79 12.70
C PRO A 483 -12.70 -14.69 13.72
N GLY A 484 -13.43 -15.57 14.42
CA GLY A 484 -12.88 -16.56 15.34
C GLY A 484 -12.06 -17.67 14.66
N ASP A 485 -12.28 -17.90 13.35
CA ASP A 485 -11.55 -18.88 12.55
C ASP A 485 -10.37 -18.28 11.76
N ALA A 486 -10.20 -16.95 11.78
CA ALA A 486 -9.12 -16.25 11.07
C ALA A 486 -7.72 -16.81 11.39
N ALA A 487 -7.45 -17.10 12.66
CA ALA A 487 -6.18 -17.66 13.10
C ALA A 487 -5.95 -19.07 12.54
N LYS A 488 -7.00 -19.89 12.51
CA LYS A 488 -6.95 -21.25 11.95
C LYS A 488 -6.67 -21.22 10.45
N LEU A 489 -7.34 -20.32 9.74
CA LEU A 489 -7.17 -20.14 8.30
C LEU A 489 -5.73 -19.78 7.95
N ILE A 490 -5.12 -18.86 8.70
CA ILE A 490 -3.72 -18.47 8.45
C ILE A 490 -2.74 -19.53 8.92
N PHE A 491 -3.01 -20.17 10.05
CA PHE A 491 -2.18 -21.30 10.49
C PHE A 491 -2.14 -22.41 9.43
N HIS A 492 -3.31 -22.81 8.91
CA HIS A 492 -3.41 -23.79 7.82
C HIS A 492 -2.65 -23.32 6.57
N HIS A 493 -2.82 -22.06 6.18
CA HIS A 493 -2.07 -21.50 5.07
C HIS A 493 -0.56 -21.64 5.29
N LEU A 494 -0.03 -21.20 6.43
CA LEU A 494 1.40 -21.23 6.74
C LEU A 494 1.96 -22.66 6.78
N VAL A 495 1.24 -23.62 7.35
CA VAL A 495 1.73 -24.99 7.51
C VAL A 495 1.46 -25.83 6.25
N SER A 496 0.20 -25.91 5.83
CA SER A 496 -0.23 -26.80 4.74
C SER A 496 0.06 -26.23 3.36
N ASP A 497 -0.26 -24.95 3.11
CA ASP A 497 -0.03 -24.35 1.78
C ASP A 497 1.42 -23.90 1.58
N ARG A 498 2.08 -23.44 2.64
CA ARG A 498 3.42 -22.84 2.60
C ARG A 498 4.53 -23.75 3.11
N GLY A 499 4.19 -24.88 3.74
CA GLY A 499 5.15 -25.90 4.16
C GLY A 499 6.01 -25.52 5.38
N LEU A 500 5.57 -24.55 6.18
CA LEU A 500 6.31 -24.15 7.39
C LEU A 500 6.09 -25.16 8.52
N ALA A 501 7.08 -25.28 9.40
CA ALA A 501 6.91 -26.07 10.61
C ALA A 501 5.82 -25.46 11.51
N VAL A 502 5.04 -26.31 12.18
CA VAL A 502 4.01 -25.90 13.15
C VAL A 502 4.54 -24.87 14.15
N ARG A 503 5.68 -25.15 14.77
CA ARG A 503 6.35 -24.23 15.73
C ARG A 503 6.65 -22.86 15.14
N THR A 504 6.93 -22.79 13.84
CA THR A 504 7.24 -21.54 13.12
C THR A 504 5.95 -20.74 12.95
N ALA A 505 4.86 -21.39 12.52
CA ALA A 505 3.55 -20.76 12.42
C ALA A 505 3.07 -20.25 13.79
N GLU A 506 3.21 -21.04 14.86
CA GLU A 506 2.90 -20.61 16.23
C GLU A 506 3.71 -19.37 16.65
N ARG A 507 5.01 -19.35 16.33
CA ARG A 507 5.88 -18.18 16.58
C ARG A 507 5.46 -16.96 15.77
N VAL A 508 5.02 -17.11 14.52
CA VAL A 508 4.58 -16.00 13.66
C VAL A 508 3.22 -15.46 14.09
N LEU A 509 2.31 -16.31 14.57
CA LEU A 509 0.98 -15.89 15.01
C LEU A 509 0.94 -15.50 16.50
N ALA A 510 1.96 -15.88 17.28
CA ALA A 510 1.97 -15.80 18.75
C ALA A 510 0.73 -16.45 19.38
N GLN A 511 0.30 -17.57 18.81
CA GLN A 511 -0.83 -18.37 19.25
C GLN A 511 -0.46 -19.85 19.13
N PRO A 512 -0.95 -20.72 20.02
CA PRO A 512 -0.74 -22.17 19.88
C PRO A 512 -1.40 -22.69 18.60
N ALA A 513 -0.94 -23.83 18.11
CA ALA A 513 -1.58 -24.50 17.00
C ALA A 513 -3.06 -24.74 17.34
N PRO A 514 -3.99 -24.38 16.43
CA PRO A 514 -5.38 -24.73 16.62
C PRO A 514 -5.54 -26.25 16.60
N ASP A 515 -6.59 -26.76 17.24
CA ASP A 515 -6.98 -28.17 17.12
C ASP A 515 -7.30 -28.46 15.65
N LEU A 516 -6.31 -28.96 14.91
CA LEU A 516 -6.49 -29.43 13.55
C LEU A 516 -7.16 -30.80 13.59
N PRO A 517 -8.18 -31.05 12.74
CA PRO A 517 -8.73 -32.39 12.63
C PRO A 517 -7.61 -33.36 12.25
N ALA A 518 -7.52 -34.48 12.99
CA ALA A 518 -6.48 -35.47 12.77
C ALA A 518 -6.50 -35.98 11.32
N GLY A 519 -5.49 -35.64 10.53
CA GLY A 519 -5.35 -36.05 9.12
C GLY A 519 -5.51 -34.94 8.07
N ALA A 520 -5.60 -33.67 8.48
CA ALA A 520 -5.45 -32.51 7.58
C ALA A 520 -4.00 -32.23 7.20
#